data_AF-A0AAU7W7K6-F1
#
_entry.id   AF-A0AAU7W7K6-F1
#
_cell.length_a   1.000
_cell.length_b   1.000
_cell.length_c   1.000
_cell.angle_alpha   90.00
_cell.angle_beta   90.00
_cell.angle_gamma   90.00
#
_symmetry.space_group_name_H-M   'P 1'
#
loop_
_entity.id
_entity.type
_entity.pdbx_description
1 polymer ?
#
loop_
_entity_poly.entity_id
_entity_poly.type
_entity_poly.pdbx_seq_one_letter_code
_entity_poly.pdbx_strand_id
1 'polypeptide(L)'
;MSEPAGTEDRDASVGASAAIPSREPGALPRWVLPVGTGVGGLLIGLALGGVVGGVIGSTTTSARVDAQRSAEATEAEAAASELFRGAVRACGANQSYALVEDDGRTLTLEHEGEEDSAGLDASEVWCIVEELDAPAAVISHMEQTTSMDGRQSEAWDNIEVSWSYHPDRGMDSVWRITE
;
A
#
# COMPACT_ATOMS: atom_id res chain seq x y z
N MET A 1 26.57 16.47 60.40
CA MET A 1 26.05 15.40 59.53
C MET A 1 26.37 15.85 58.10
N SER A 2 27.62 15.87 57.65
CA SER A 2 28.51 14.74 57.33
C SER A 2 27.91 13.86 56.23
N GLU A 3 28.31 14.14 54.99
CA GLU A 3 28.15 13.28 53.80
C GLU A 3 28.94 11.96 53.99
N PRO A 4 28.76 10.96 53.11
CA PRO A 4 29.53 10.99 51.85
C PRO A 4 28.78 10.50 50.60
N ALA A 5 29.34 10.95 49.47
CA ALA A 5 29.17 10.43 48.13
C ALA A 5 29.53 8.93 48.02
N GLY A 6 28.81 8.21 47.16
CA GLY A 6 29.11 6.85 46.72
C GLY A 6 29.24 6.81 45.21
N THR A 7 30.50 6.78 44.74
CA THR A 7 30.91 6.34 43.41
C THR A 7 30.87 4.81 43.36
N GLU A 8 30.16 4.24 42.39
CA GLU A 8 30.45 2.87 41.94
C GLU A 8 30.56 2.82 40.42
N ASP A 9 31.73 2.33 40.05
CA ASP A 9 32.33 2.12 38.76
C ASP A 9 32.08 0.65 38.39
N ARG A 10 31.47 0.37 37.23
CA ARG A 10 31.45 -0.98 36.65
C ARG A 10 31.56 -0.89 35.13
N ASP A 11 32.81 -0.79 34.69
CA ASP A 11 33.28 -1.35 33.43
C ASP A 11 32.89 -2.84 33.29
N ALA A 12 32.30 -3.20 32.16
CA ALA A 12 32.44 -4.52 31.55
C ALA A 12 32.14 -4.46 30.04
N SER A 13 33.22 -4.36 29.25
CA SER A 13 33.24 -4.62 27.81
C SER A 13 33.02 -6.11 27.52
N VAL A 14 32.19 -6.47 26.52
CA VAL A 14 32.35 -7.53 25.50
C VAL A 14 31.22 -7.26 24.49
N GLY A 15 31.38 -7.01 23.19
CA GLY A 15 32.32 -7.60 22.23
C GLY A 15 31.58 -8.63 21.36
N ALA A 16 30.80 -8.19 20.36
CA ALA A 16 30.36 -9.04 19.25
C ALA A 16 29.93 -8.20 18.05
N SER A 17 30.90 -7.77 17.23
CA SER A 17 30.64 -7.44 15.83
C SER A 17 30.13 -8.69 15.12
N ALA A 18 28.84 -8.71 14.79
CA ALA A 18 28.33 -9.69 13.85
C ALA A 18 28.92 -9.38 12.46
N ALA A 19 29.78 -10.28 11.99
CA ALA A 19 30.34 -10.25 10.66
C ALA A 19 29.22 -10.31 9.61
N ILE A 20 29.21 -9.34 8.70
CA ILE A 20 28.36 -9.31 7.52
C ILE A 20 28.77 -10.47 6.60
N PRO A 21 27.91 -11.44 6.27
CA PRO A 21 28.24 -12.44 5.27
C PRO A 21 28.36 -11.77 3.90
N SER A 22 29.55 -11.88 3.31
CA SER A 22 29.82 -11.44 1.95
C SER A 22 29.03 -12.30 0.97
N ARG A 23 28.06 -11.69 0.27
CA ARG A 23 27.27 -12.35 -0.78
C ARG A 23 28.11 -12.36 -2.06
N GLU A 24 28.66 -13.51 -2.42
CA GLU A 24 29.36 -13.69 -3.68
C GLU A 24 28.40 -13.46 -4.87
N PRO A 25 28.82 -12.76 -5.94
CA PRO A 25 27.99 -12.63 -7.14
C PRO A 25 27.90 -13.98 -7.85
N GLY A 26 26.75 -14.63 -7.70
CA GLY A 26 26.41 -15.85 -8.42
C GLY A 26 26.48 -15.63 -9.93
N ALA A 27 27.31 -16.45 -10.58
CA ALA A 27 27.45 -16.51 -12.03
C ALA A 27 26.09 -16.81 -12.69
N LEU A 28 25.72 -15.98 -13.68
CA LEU A 28 24.49 -16.15 -14.44
C LEU A 28 24.55 -17.45 -15.28
N PRO A 29 23.52 -18.31 -15.25
CA PRO A 29 23.45 -19.44 -16.17
C PRO A 29 23.22 -18.92 -17.59
N ARG A 30 24.19 -19.20 -18.47
CA ARG A 30 24.09 -19.04 -19.93
C ARG A 30 22.95 -19.89 -20.46
N TRP A 31 21.79 -19.28 -20.69
CA TRP A 31 20.71 -19.94 -21.41
C TRP A 31 21.01 -19.88 -22.91
N VAL A 32 21.35 -21.05 -23.45
CA VAL A 32 21.66 -21.27 -24.87
C VAL A 32 20.34 -21.37 -25.63
N LEU A 33 20.15 -20.49 -26.62
CA LEU A 33 19.02 -20.54 -27.56
C LEU A 33 19.04 -21.86 -28.36
N PRO A 34 17.93 -22.60 -28.46
CA PRO A 34 17.73 -23.48 -29.59
C PRO A 34 17.21 -22.67 -30.78
N VAL A 35 18.12 -22.38 -31.72
CA VAL A 35 17.79 -22.14 -33.12
C VAL A 35 17.05 -23.38 -33.63
N GLY A 36 15.74 -23.29 -33.74
CA GLY A 36 14.87 -24.32 -34.30
C GLY A 36 14.22 -23.79 -35.57
N THR A 37 14.86 -24.00 -36.71
CA THR A 37 14.27 -23.82 -38.05
C THR A 37 13.17 -24.86 -38.26
N GLY A 38 11.94 -24.51 -37.92
CA GLY A 38 10.74 -25.29 -38.20
C GLY A 38 9.96 -24.70 -39.38
N VAL A 39 10.39 -25.01 -40.60
CA VAL A 39 9.61 -24.79 -41.82
C VAL A 39 8.55 -25.90 -41.88
N GLY A 40 7.27 -25.56 -41.84
CA GLY A 40 6.20 -26.51 -42.16
C GLY A 40 4.86 -26.18 -41.53
N GLY A 41 3.96 -25.55 -42.30
CA GLY A 41 2.56 -25.38 -41.91
C GLY A 41 1.85 -24.21 -42.56
N LEU A 42 1.99 -24.04 -43.88
CA LEU A 42 1.18 -23.11 -44.66
C LEU A 42 0.03 -23.89 -45.33
N LEU A 43 -1.13 -23.23 -45.44
CA LEU A 43 -2.36 -23.58 -46.20
C LEU A 43 -3.32 -24.49 -45.40
N ILE A 44 -4.59 -24.16 -45.15
CA ILE A 44 -5.65 -23.66 -46.05
C ILE A 44 -6.71 -22.91 -45.21
N GLY A 45 -7.11 -21.71 -45.64
CA GLY A 45 -8.23 -20.98 -45.03
C GLY A 45 -8.45 -19.57 -45.58
N LEU A 46 -8.29 -19.37 -46.90
CA LEU A 46 -8.58 -18.11 -47.58
C LEU A 46 -9.70 -18.33 -48.61
N ALA A 47 -10.90 -17.88 -48.24
CA ALA A 47 -11.99 -17.45 -49.11
C ALA A 47 -12.94 -16.65 -48.19
N LEU A 48 -13.09 -15.32 -48.25
CA LEU A 48 -12.78 -14.29 -49.24
C LEU A 48 -12.60 -12.95 -48.49
N GLY A 49 -11.57 -12.17 -48.86
CA GLY A 49 -11.33 -10.82 -48.33
C GLY A 49 -9.84 -10.53 -48.18
N GLY A 50 -9.13 -10.43 -49.30
CA GLY A 50 -7.67 -10.41 -49.33
C GLY A 50 -7.04 -9.10 -48.88
N VAL A 51 -5.91 -9.22 -48.16
CA VAL A 51 -4.65 -8.55 -48.49
C VAL A 51 -3.52 -9.48 -48.03
N VAL A 52 -2.63 -9.87 -48.94
CA VAL A 52 -1.38 -10.61 -48.63
C VAL A 52 -0.25 -9.61 -48.69
N GLY A 53 0.55 -9.51 -47.62
CA GLY A 53 1.80 -8.77 -47.63
C GLY A 53 2.56 -8.83 -46.31
N GLY A 54 3.64 -9.62 -46.28
CA GLY A 54 4.85 -9.30 -45.52
C GLY A 54 4.88 -9.63 -44.03
N VAL A 55 5.88 -10.42 -43.64
CA VAL A 55 6.33 -10.55 -42.26
C VAL A 55 6.87 -9.21 -41.71
N ILE A 56 6.77 -9.02 -40.39
CA ILE A 56 7.26 -7.92 -39.54
C ILE A 56 6.27 -6.76 -39.37
N GLY A 57 5.59 -6.75 -38.23
CA GLY A 57 4.86 -5.59 -37.73
C GLY A 57 3.66 -6.04 -36.92
N SER A 58 3.81 -6.05 -35.60
CA SER A 58 2.68 -6.05 -34.68
C SER A 58 1.84 -4.80 -34.99
N THR A 59 0.94 -4.87 -35.97
CA THR A 59 -0.13 -3.88 -36.15
C THR A 59 -1.15 -4.15 -35.06
N THR A 60 -0.77 -3.85 -33.82
CA THR A 60 -1.76 -3.58 -32.79
C THR A 60 -2.59 -2.43 -33.32
N THR A 61 -3.77 -2.72 -33.84
CA THR A 61 -4.74 -1.68 -34.21
C THR A 61 -4.95 -0.83 -32.96
N SER A 62 -4.80 0.49 -33.08
CA SER A 62 -4.89 1.41 -31.94
C SER A 62 -6.16 1.16 -31.12
N ALA A 63 -7.26 0.78 -31.78
CA ALA A 63 -8.51 0.39 -31.14
C ALA A 63 -8.40 -0.77 -30.11
N ARG A 64 -7.52 -1.75 -30.31
CA ARG A 64 -7.30 -2.83 -29.33
C ARG A 64 -6.49 -2.36 -28.13
N VAL A 65 -5.51 -1.49 -28.37
CA VAL A 65 -4.72 -0.87 -27.29
C VAL A 65 -5.59 0.08 -26.46
N ASP A 66 -6.47 0.85 -27.10
CA ASP A 66 -7.41 1.74 -26.42
C ASP A 66 -8.42 0.95 -25.58
N ALA A 67 -9.00 -0.13 -26.12
CA ALA A 67 -9.90 -1.01 -25.38
C ALA A 67 -9.22 -1.69 -24.17
N GLN A 68 -7.95 -2.06 -24.29
CA GLN A 68 -7.17 -2.63 -23.17
C GLN A 68 -6.92 -1.61 -22.07
N ARG A 69 -6.51 -0.37 -22.40
CA ARG A 69 -6.33 0.69 -21.39
C ARG A 69 -7.63 1.02 -20.65
N SER A 70 -8.76 1.04 -21.35
CA SER A 70 -10.06 1.25 -20.71
C SER A 70 -10.41 0.13 -19.74
N ALA A 71 -10.11 -1.13 -20.09
CA ALA A 71 -10.33 -2.26 -19.19
C ALA A 71 -9.43 -2.20 -17.95
N GLU A 72 -8.13 -1.91 -18.13
CA GLU A 72 -7.18 -1.74 -17.03
C GLU A 72 -7.56 -0.56 -16.12
N ALA A 73 -8.03 0.55 -16.70
CA ALA A 73 -8.53 1.70 -15.93
C ALA A 73 -9.78 1.34 -15.11
N THR A 74 -10.72 0.58 -15.68
CA THR A 74 -11.91 0.13 -14.92
C THR A 74 -11.56 -0.84 -13.80
N GLU A 75 -10.54 -1.68 -14.00
CA GLU A 75 -10.07 -2.61 -12.96
C GLU A 75 -9.36 -1.85 -11.84
N ALA A 76 -8.50 -0.89 -12.18
CA ALA A 76 -7.84 -0.02 -11.20
C ALA A 76 -8.86 0.83 -10.43
N GLU A 77 -9.88 1.35 -11.10
CA GLU A 77 -10.95 2.13 -10.48
C GLU A 77 -11.83 1.27 -9.56
N ALA A 78 -12.15 0.05 -9.98
CA ALA A 78 -12.88 -0.92 -9.15
C ALA A 78 -12.04 -1.35 -7.93
N ALA A 79 -10.74 -1.59 -8.11
CA ALA A 79 -9.82 -1.91 -7.02
C ALA A 79 -9.70 -0.76 -6.03
N ALA A 80 -9.57 0.48 -6.51
CA ALA A 80 -9.57 1.67 -5.69
C ALA A 80 -10.88 1.81 -4.89
N SER A 81 -12.02 1.64 -5.55
CA SER A 81 -13.35 1.69 -4.93
C SER A 81 -13.52 0.64 -3.82
N GLU A 82 -12.86 -0.50 -3.96
CA GLU A 82 -12.95 -1.60 -3.00
C GLU A 82 -11.89 -1.52 -1.88
N LEU A 83 -10.82 -0.74 -2.03
CA LEU A 83 -9.74 -0.66 -1.05
C LEU A 83 -10.26 -0.31 0.36
N PHE A 84 -10.89 0.86 0.51
CA PHE A 84 -11.40 1.30 1.80
C PHE A 84 -12.60 0.47 2.29
N ARG A 85 -13.49 0.07 1.37
CA ARG A 85 -14.64 -0.77 1.74
C ARG A 85 -14.20 -2.15 2.20
N GLY A 86 -13.14 -2.69 1.59
CA GLY A 86 -12.51 -3.95 1.94
C GLY A 86 -11.94 -3.87 3.34
N ALA A 87 -11.15 -2.84 3.63
CA ALA A 87 -10.54 -2.64 4.95
C ALA A 87 -11.58 -2.51 6.06
N VAL A 88 -12.60 -1.66 5.88
CA VAL A 88 -13.70 -1.48 6.85
C VAL A 88 -14.42 -2.81 7.12
N ARG A 89 -14.69 -3.61 6.08
CA ARG A 89 -15.35 -4.92 6.23
C ARG A 89 -14.44 -5.96 6.89
N ALA A 90 -13.17 -6.01 6.52
CA ALA A 90 -12.19 -6.94 7.07
C ALA A 90 -12.04 -6.74 8.58
N CYS A 91 -12.03 -5.48 9.03
CA CYS A 91 -11.96 -5.09 10.43
C CYS A 91 -13.29 -5.19 11.19
N GLY A 92 -14.40 -5.46 10.48
CA GLY A 92 -15.73 -5.46 11.08
C GLY A 92 -16.11 -4.11 11.68
N ALA A 93 -15.53 -3.02 11.18
CA ALA A 93 -15.62 -1.70 11.79
C ALA A 93 -17.03 -1.13 11.69
N ASN A 94 -17.44 -0.37 12.71
CA ASN A 94 -18.74 0.28 12.73
C ASN A 94 -18.87 1.32 11.60
N GLN A 95 -19.71 1.01 10.60
CA GLN A 95 -19.95 1.85 9.42
C GLN A 95 -20.71 3.16 9.72
N SER A 96 -21.09 3.41 10.98
CA SER A 96 -21.59 4.73 11.39
C SER A 96 -20.44 5.72 11.65
N TYR A 97 -19.23 5.22 11.89
CA TYR A 97 -18.04 6.00 12.25
C TYR A 97 -16.82 5.72 11.35
N ALA A 98 -16.90 4.66 10.52
CA ALA A 98 -16.00 4.42 9.39
C ALA A 98 -16.76 4.63 8.08
N LEU A 99 -16.77 5.88 7.60
CA LEU A 99 -17.58 6.31 6.46
C LEU A 99 -16.77 6.22 5.16
N VAL A 100 -17.21 5.37 4.25
CA VAL A 100 -16.65 5.30 2.90
C VAL A 100 -17.52 6.11 1.94
N GLU A 101 -16.94 7.15 1.36
CA GLU A 101 -17.61 8.14 0.53
C GLU A 101 -16.93 8.25 -0.85
N ASP A 102 -17.39 9.19 -1.69
CA ASP A 102 -16.81 9.49 -3.00
C ASP A 102 -16.55 8.26 -3.87
N ASP A 103 -17.58 7.43 -4.04
CA ASP A 103 -17.53 6.17 -4.78
C ASP A 103 -16.42 5.21 -4.31
N GLY A 104 -16.04 5.26 -3.02
CA GLY A 104 -15.02 4.40 -2.43
C GLY A 104 -13.64 5.02 -2.35
N ARG A 105 -13.49 6.28 -2.75
CA ARG A 105 -12.20 6.98 -2.84
C ARG A 105 -11.86 7.82 -1.63
N THR A 106 -12.79 7.99 -0.70
CA THR A 106 -12.60 8.70 0.56
C THR A 106 -13.05 7.81 1.71
N LEU A 107 -12.25 7.74 2.76
CA LEU A 107 -12.61 7.10 4.03
C LEU A 107 -12.43 8.10 5.16
N THR A 108 -13.48 8.30 5.96
CA THR A 108 -13.44 9.10 7.18
C THR A 108 -13.57 8.18 8.38
N LEU A 109 -12.67 8.30 9.36
CA LEU A 109 -12.73 7.56 10.61
C LEU A 109 -12.92 8.53 11.78
N GLU A 110 -13.92 8.24 12.62
CA GLU A 110 -14.20 8.93 13.87
C GLU A 110 -13.91 7.97 15.04
N HIS A 111 -12.75 8.13 15.68
CA HIS A 111 -12.36 7.34 16.84
C HIS A 111 -12.97 7.90 18.12
N GLU A 112 -13.44 7.04 19.03
CA GLU A 112 -13.98 7.46 20.32
C GLU A 112 -12.91 8.12 21.20
N GLY A 113 -13.22 9.31 21.74
CA GLY A 113 -12.46 9.96 22.80
C GLY A 113 -13.02 9.74 24.21
N GLU A 114 -12.33 10.27 25.22
CA GLU A 114 -12.71 10.15 26.62
C GLU A 114 -14.06 10.81 26.97
N GLU A 115 -14.49 11.82 26.21
CA GLU A 115 -15.76 12.53 26.41
C GLU A 115 -16.84 12.14 25.38
N ASP A 116 -16.51 11.33 24.38
CA ASP A 116 -17.47 10.85 23.42
C ASP A 116 -18.37 9.76 24.01
N SER A 117 -19.57 9.64 23.45
CA SER A 117 -20.53 8.60 23.86
C SER A 117 -20.59 7.42 22.88
N ALA A 118 -19.89 7.57 21.75
CA ALA A 118 -19.77 6.58 20.69
C ALA A 118 -18.68 7.02 19.69
N GLY A 119 -18.10 6.04 19.00
CA GLY A 119 -17.11 6.19 17.94
C GLY A 119 -16.60 4.81 17.52
N LEU A 120 -15.52 4.78 16.75
CA LEU A 120 -14.74 3.56 16.57
C LEU A 120 -13.90 3.28 17.82
N ASP A 121 -13.84 2.01 18.23
CA ASP A 121 -12.88 1.55 19.22
C ASP A 121 -11.45 1.68 18.66
N ALA A 122 -10.46 1.88 19.54
CA ALA A 122 -9.05 1.94 19.15
C ALA A 122 -8.61 0.71 18.33
N SER A 123 -9.13 -0.48 18.63
CA SER A 123 -8.83 -1.69 17.87
C SER A 123 -9.40 -1.68 16.45
N GLU A 124 -10.56 -1.05 16.22
CA GLU A 124 -11.13 -0.93 14.88
C GLU A 124 -10.30 0.02 14.03
N VAL A 125 -9.90 1.16 14.60
CA VAL A 125 -9.06 2.16 13.92
C VAL A 125 -7.71 1.55 13.54
N TRP A 126 -7.01 0.92 14.49
CA TRP A 126 -5.69 0.35 14.21
C TRP A 126 -5.76 -0.86 13.27
N CYS A 127 -6.82 -1.66 13.33
CA CYS A 127 -7.04 -2.70 12.33
C CYS A 127 -7.12 -2.10 10.91
N ILE A 128 -7.87 -1.01 10.72
CA ILE A 128 -7.99 -0.36 9.40
C ILE A 128 -6.64 0.20 8.95
N VAL A 129 -5.88 0.84 9.84
CA VAL A 129 -4.54 1.37 9.54
C VAL A 129 -3.61 0.25 9.07
N GLU A 130 -3.63 -0.91 9.74
CA GLU A 130 -2.84 -2.07 9.37
C GLU A 130 -3.32 -2.72 8.06
N GLU A 131 -4.63 -2.85 7.85
CA GLU A 131 -5.24 -3.43 6.64
C GLU A 131 -5.02 -2.56 5.39
N LEU A 132 -4.77 -1.26 5.57
CA LEU A 132 -4.34 -0.33 4.51
C LEU A 132 -2.81 -0.28 4.33
N ASP A 133 -2.09 -1.27 4.88
CA ASP A 133 -0.64 -1.44 4.77
C ASP A 133 0.16 -0.19 5.16
N ALA A 134 -0.31 0.56 6.17
CA ALA A 134 0.38 1.76 6.61
C ALA A 134 1.84 1.45 7.03
N PRO A 135 2.84 2.18 6.51
CA PRO A 135 4.22 1.97 6.90
C PRO A 135 4.41 2.17 8.40
N ALA A 136 5.32 1.41 9.02
CA ALA A 136 5.62 1.53 10.45
C ALA A 136 5.96 2.98 10.89
N ALA A 137 6.58 3.77 10.00
CA ALA A 137 6.85 5.18 10.26
C ALA A 137 5.57 6.03 10.38
N VAL A 138 4.55 5.74 9.56
CA VAL A 138 3.24 6.41 9.62
C VAL A 138 2.51 6.00 10.91
N ILE A 139 2.49 4.70 11.23
CA ILE A 139 1.90 4.19 12.47
C ILE A 139 2.54 4.89 13.69
N SER A 140 3.88 4.90 13.77
CA SER A 140 4.59 5.58 14.84
C SER A 140 4.34 7.09 14.88
N HIS A 141 4.13 7.75 13.74
CA HIS A 141 3.77 9.17 13.71
C HIS A 141 2.37 9.40 14.28
N MET A 142 1.39 8.57 13.87
CA MET A 142 0.02 8.61 14.41
C MET A 142 0.02 8.37 15.93
N GLU A 143 0.73 7.36 16.43
CA GLU A 143 0.83 7.03 17.87
C GLU A 143 1.46 8.14 18.72
N GLN A 144 2.39 8.92 18.13
CA GLN A 144 3.07 10.01 18.83
C GLN A 144 2.34 11.36 18.71
N THR A 145 1.28 11.43 17.90
CA THR A 145 0.54 12.67 17.69
C THR A 145 -0.20 13.07 18.97
N THR A 146 0.00 14.31 19.42
CA THR A 146 -0.66 14.89 20.58
C THR A 146 -1.69 15.94 20.17
N SER A 147 -2.52 16.37 21.13
CA SER A 147 -3.52 17.41 20.90
C SER A 147 -2.96 18.79 20.55
N MET A 148 -1.66 19.00 20.76
CA MET A 148 -0.99 20.28 20.45
C MET A 148 -0.41 20.33 19.04
N ASP A 149 -0.26 19.18 18.37
CA ASP A 149 0.41 19.11 17.07
C ASP A 149 -0.50 19.58 15.93
N GLY A 150 -1.82 19.58 16.15
CA GLY A 150 -2.81 19.94 15.14
C GLY A 150 -2.99 18.86 14.08
N ARG A 151 -3.39 19.26 12.87
CA ARG A 151 -3.63 18.36 11.74
C ARG A 151 -2.30 17.88 11.15
N GLN A 152 -2.07 16.57 11.20
CA GLN A 152 -0.94 15.90 10.56
C GLN A 152 -1.37 15.31 9.20
N SER A 153 -0.39 14.90 8.39
CA SER A 153 -0.63 14.22 7.12
C SER A 153 0.54 13.33 6.73
N GLU A 154 0.25 12.18 6.13
CA GLU A 154 1.21 11.24 5.55
C GLU A 154 0.66 10.66 4.26
N ALA A 155 1.54 10.10 3.42
CA ALA A 155 1.15 9.40 2.20
C ALA A 155 2.07 8.22 1.92
N TRP A 156 1.49 7.14 1.40
CA TRP A 156 2.20 5.96 0.92
C TRP A 156 1.39 5.31 -0.20
N ASP A 157 2.10 4.66 -1.12
CA ASP A 157 1.51 4.09 -2.34
C ASP A 157 0.59 5.09 -3.04
N ASN A 158 -0.72 4.81 -3.10
CA ASN A 158 -1.75 5.67 -3.65
C ASN A 158 -2.74 6.16 -2.58
N ILE A 159 -2.32 6.22 -1.30
CA ILE A 159 -3.12 6.64 -0.16
C ILE A 159 -2.50 7.90 0.45
N GLU A 160 -3.33 8.92 0.68
CA GLU A 160 -3.04 10.06 1.55
C GLU A 160 -3.95 9.98 2.77
N VAL A 161 -3.40 10.19 3.96
CA VAL A 161 -4.17 10.34 5.20
C VAL A 161 -3.85 11.68 5.85
N SER A 162 -4.88 12.31 6.43
CA SER A 162 -4.72 13.45 7.30
C SER A 162 -5.53 13.31 8.57
N TRP A 163 -4.90 13.47 9.73
CA TRP A 163 -5.52 13.20 11.04
C TRP A 163 -5.23 14.29 12.06
N SER A 164 -6.06 14.37 13.08
CA SER A 164 -5.82 15.17 14.28
C SER A 164 -6.28 14.38 15.49
N TYR A 165 -5.58 14.53 16.61
CA TYR A 165 -5.92 13.83 17.85
C TYR A 165 -6.32 14.80 18.96
N HIS A 166 -7.27 14.42 19.79
CA HIS A 166 -7.50 15.01 21.11
C HIS A 166 -7.98 13.91 22.07
N PRO A 167 -7.49 13.82 23.32
CA PRO A 167 -7.96 12.80 24.27
C PRO A 167 -9.49 12.75 24.38
N ASP A 168 -10.14 13.90 24.56
CA ASP A 168 -11.59 14.01 24.71
C ASP A 168 -12.39 13.55 23.47
N ARG A 169 -11.82 13.63 22.26
CA ARG A 169 -12.53 13.45 20.98
C ARG A 169 -11.97 12.32 20.10
N GLY A 170 -10.97 11.60 20.60
CA GLY A 170 -10.20 10.63 19.84
C GLY A 170 -9.41 11.22 18.67
N MET A 171 -9.09 10.35 17.71
CA MET A 171 -8.41 10.69 16.46
C MET A 171 -9.42 10.73 15.30
N ASP A 172 -9.57 11.91 14.70
CA ASP A 172 -10.35 12.08 13.47
C ASP A 172 -9.42 12.03 12.26
N SER A 173 -9.69 11.13 11.31
CA SER A 173 -8.85 10.99 10.11
C SER A 173 -9.67 10.96 8.82
N VAL A 174 -9.08 11.52 7.76
CA VAL A 174 -9.61 11.47 6.39
C VAL A 174 -8.54 10.89 5.50
N TRP A 175 -8.92 9.87 4.75
CA TRP A 175 -8.09 9.06 3.88
C TRP A 175 -8.58 9.23 2.45
N ARG A 176 -7.67 9.35 1.48
CA ARG A 176 -7.99 9.53 0.07
C ARG A 176 -7.10 8.70 -0.82
N ILE A 177 -7.68 8.26 -1.94
CA ILE A 177 -6.92 7.65 -3.02
C ILE A 177 -6.36 8.75 -3.93
N THR A 178 -5.03 8.84 -4.00
CA THR A 178 -4.31 9.78 -4.88
C THR A 178 -4.18 9.19 -6.30
N GLU A 179 -4.34 10.03 -7.33
CA GLU A 179 -4.22 9.66 -8.75
C GLU A 179 -2.78 9.61 -9.27
#